data_AF-A0A1V6EW43-F1
#
_entry.id   AF-A0A1V6EW43-F1
#
_cell.length_a   1.000
_cell.length_b   1.000
_cell.length_c   1.000
_cell.angle_alpha   90.00
_cell.angle_beta   90.00
_cell.angle_gamma   90.00
#
_symmetry.space_group_name_H-M   'P 1'
#
loop_
_entity.id
_entity.type
_entity.pdbx_description
1 polymer ?
#
loop_
_entity_poly.entity_id
_entity_poly.type
_entity_poly.pdbx_seq_one_letter_code
_entity_poly.pdbx_strand_id
1 'polypeptide(L)'
;MKITNHLFEAFLKCPTKCWLRANNQTPCGNTYAEWVKTQNESYCTAEAKHLLSQTPPTDSEISPTADNLKGAKWRLAVDIAVTGATAFAAETRLHSVERVPSEGRGKAA
;
A
#
# COMPACT_ATOMS: atom_id res chain seq x y z
N MET A 1 -11.59 9.42 -13.22
CA MET A 1 -10.12 9.30 -13.33
C MET A 1 -9.60 8.62 -12.07
N LYS A 2 -8.72 7.61 -12.22
CA LYS A 2 -8.04 6.96 -11.09
C LYS A 2 -6.75 7.70 -10.78
N ILE A 3 -6.54 8.09 -9.53
CA ILE A 3 -5.32 8.77 -9.10
C ILE A 3 -4.46 7.73 -8.39
N THR A 4 -3.41 7.26 -9.06
CA THR A 4 -2.46 6.32 -8.46
C THR A 4 -1.40 7.09 -7.67
N ASN A 5 -0.75 6.44 -6.71
CA ASN A 5 0.40 7.01 -6.00
C ASN A 5 1.47 7.56 -6.99
N HIS A 6 1.73 6.83 -8.08
CA HIS A 6 2.68 7.25 -9.12
C HIS A 6 2.29 8.56 -9.84
N LEU A 7 0.99 8.82 -10.03
CA LEU A 7 0.50 10.08 -10.60
C LEU A 7 0.59 11.21 -9.57
N PHE A 8 0.22 10.92 -8.31
CA PHE A 8 0.30 11.90 -7.22
C PHE A 8 1.75 12.35 -6.97
N GLU A 9 2.70 11.42 -6.86
CA GLU A 9 4.12 11.73 -6.75
C GLU A 9 4.66 12.53 -7.94
N ALA A 10 4.16 12.25 -9.16
CA ALA A 10 4.52 13.01 -10.34
C ALA A 10 4.03 14.46 -10.23
N PHE A 11 2.80 14.65 -9.76
CA PHE A 11 2.19 15.96 -9.57
C PHE A 11 2.96 16.81 -8.56
N LEU A 12 3.33 16.23 -7.41
CA LEU A 12 4.13 16.90 -6.37
C LEU A 12 5.48 17.40 -6.90
N LYS A 13 6.08 16.68 -7.86
CA LYS A 13 7.35 17.08 -8.49
C LYS A 13 7.13 18.08 -9.63
N CYS A 14 6.13 17.84 -10.48
CA CYS A 14 5.83 18.65 -11.65
C CYS A 14 4.42 18.31 -12.22
N PRO A 15 3.47 19.25 -12.23
CA PRO A 15 2.13 19.03 -12.78
C PRO A 15 2.12 18.53 -14.24
N THR A 16 3.00 19.06 -15.10
CA THR A 16 3.15 18.61 -16.49
C THR A 16 3.54 17.14 -16.59
N LYS A 17 4.42 16.67 -15.69
CA LYS A 17 4.83 15.26 -15.62
C LYS A 17 3.65 14.35 -15.24
N CYS A 18 2.80 14.79 -14.31
CA CYS A 18 1.56 14.08 -13.99
C CYS A 18 0.64 14.00 -15.20
N TRP A 19 0.42 15.13 -15.89
CA TRP A 19 -0.43 15.19 -17.08
C TRP A 19 0.06 14.24 -18.18
N LEU A 20 1.36 14.25 -18.48
CA LEU A 20 1.96 13.33 -19.46
C LEU A 20 1.75 11.86 -19.07
N ARG A 21 2.02 11.51 -17.81
CA ARG A 21 1.84 10.14 -17.30
C ARG A 21 0.38 9.70 -17.30
N ALA A 22 -0.56 10.58 -16.99
CA ALA A 22 -2.00 10.30 -17.04
C ALA A 22 -2.49 10.01 -18.48
N ASN A 23 -1.81 10.57 -19.48
CA ASN A 23 -2.06 10.33 -20.91
C ASN A 23 -1.20 9.19 -21.48
N ASN A 24 -0.63 8.32 -20.64
CA ASN A 24 0.22 7.19 -21.03
C ASN A 24 1.42 7.56 -21.93
N GLN A 25 1.92 8.79 -21.82
CA GLN A 25 3.14 9.18 -22.53
C GLN A 25 4.33 8.43 -21.95
N THR A 26 5.09 7.78 -22.82
CA THR A 26 6.29 7.04 -22.44
C THR A 26 7.36 8.00 -21.93
N PRO A 27 7.84 7.85 -20.68
CA PRO A 27 8.99 8.61 -20.23
C PRO A 27 10.19 8.29 -21.13
N CYS A 28 11.02 9.29 -21.44
CA CYS A 28 12.39 8.99 -21.82
C CYS A 28 13.02 8.26 -20.62
N GLY A 29 13.27 6.96 -20.77
CA GLY A 29 13.70 6.08 -19.68
C GLY A 29 14.88 6.68 -18.90
N ASN A 30 14.85 6.53 -17.58
CA ASN A 30 15.95 6.93 -16.71
C ASN A 30 16.35 5.70 -15.89
N THR A 31 17.49 5.13 -16.23
CA THR A 31 18.03 3.91 -15.61
C THR A 31 18.18 4.06 -14.10
N TYR A 32 18.57 5.24 -13.61
CA TYR A 32 18.65 5.49 -12.18
C TYR A 32 17.27 5.52 -11.52
N ALA A 33 16.30 6.20 -12.14
CA ALA A 33 14.94 6.27 -11.59
C ALA A 33 14.25 4.90 -11.56
N GLU A 34 14.49 4.07 -12.58
CA GLU A 34 14.02 2.68 -12.63
C GLU A 34 14.70 1.84 -11.55
N TRP A 35 16.02 1.94 -11.42
CA TRP A 35 16.77 1.24 -10.38
C TRP A 35 16.28 1.61 -8.96
N VAL A 36 16.10 2.90 -8.66
CA VAL A 36 15.58 3.35 -7.36
C VAL A 36 14.20 2.76 -7.09
N LYS A 37 13.31 2.76 -8.09
CA LYS A 37 11.97 2.18 -7.96
C LYS A 37 12.05 0.67 -7.69
N THR A 38 12.82 -0.06 -8.47
CA THR A 38 13.00 -1.51 -8.30
C THR A 38 13.62 -1.86 -6.94
N GLN A 39 14.60 -1.08 -6.48
CA GLN A 39 15.18 -1.26 -5.14
C GLN A 39 14.13 -1.07 -4.05
N ASN A 40 13.36 0.02 -4.10
CA ASN A 40 12.31 0.26 -3.12
C ASN A 40 11.26 -0.87 -3.10
N GLU A 41 10.78 -1.29 -4.27
CA GLU A 41 9.85 -2.43 -4.39
C GLU A 41 10.46 -3.73 -3.84
N SER A 42 11.76 -3.95 -4.05
CA SER A 42 12.47 -5.12 -3.50
C SER A 42 12.52 -5.10 -1.97
N TYR A 43 12.77 -3.94 -1.35
CA TYR A 43 12.79 -3.79 0.10
C TYR A 43 11.41 -4.01 0.70
N CYS A 44 10.37 -3.40 0.12
CA CYS A 44 8.99 -3.61 0.57
C CYS A 44 8.57 -5.08 0.46
N THR A 45 8.94 -5.75 -0.63
CA THR A 45 8.64 -7.18 -0.83
C THR A 45 9.40 -8.07 0.14
N ALA A 46 10.67 -7.78 0.39
CA ALA A 46 11.49 -8.53 1.35
C ALA A 46 10.94 -8.39 2.77
N GLU A 47 10.58 -7.19 3.18
CA GLU A 47 10.00 -6.93 4.49
C GLU A 47 8.63 -7.57 4.66
N ALA A 48 7.75 -7.50 3.65
CA ALA A 48 6.47 -8.19 3.69
C ALA A 48 6.63 -9.70 3.89
N LYS A 49 7.60 -10.33 3.18
CA LYS A 49 7.93 -11.75 3.37
C LYS A 49 8.46 -12.05 4.78
N HIS A 50 9.28 -11.16 5.32
CA HIS A 50 9.82 -11.29 6.66
C HIS A 50 8.73 -11.19 7.74
N LEU A 51 7.80 -10.22 7.63
CA LEU A 51 6.67 -10.10 8.56
C LEU A 51 5.74 -11.33 8.50
N LEU A 52 5.51 -11.87 7.30
CA LEU A 52 4.72 -13.07 7.12
C LEU A 52 5.40 -14.32 7.69
N SER A 53 6.73 -14.44 7.62
CA SER A 53 7.43 -15.60 8.20
C SER A 53 7.44 -15.61 9.73
N GLN A 54 7.29 -14.44 10.35
CA GLN A 54 7.19 -14.30 11.81
C GLN A 54 5.76 -14.45 12.35
N THR A 55 4.75 -14.49 11.48
CA THR A 55 3.34 -14.56 11.86
C THR A 55 2.74 -15.90 11.45
N PRO A 56 1.95 -16.56 12.32
CA PRO A 56 1.25 -17.78 11.93
C PRO A 56 0.36 -17.54 10.69
N PRO A 57 0.33 -18.46 9.71
CA PRO A 57 -0.48 -18.30 8.50
C PRO A 57 -1.97 -18.07 8.78
N THR A 58 -2.49 -18.66 9.87
CA THR A 58 -3.88 -18.49 10.33
C THR A 58 -4.19 -17.05 10.76
N ASP A 59 -3.17 -16.32 11.21
CA ASP A 59 -3.27 -14.95 11.71
C ASP A 59 -2.79 -13.91 10.69
N SER A 60 -2.45 -14.33 9.47
CA SER A 60 -1.90 -13.46 8.43
C SER A 60 -2.70 -13.52 7.13
N GLU A 61 -2.85 -12.39 6.43
CA GLU A 61 -3.49 -12.34 5.11
C GLU A 61 -2.67 -11.50 4.11
N ILE A 62 -2.69 -11.89 2.84
CA ILE A 62 -2.00 -11.19 1.76
C ILE A 62 -3.06 -10.55 0.87
N SER A 63 -2.93 -9.25 0.63
CA SER A 63 -3.83 -8.46 -0.21
C SER A 63 -5.33 -8.63 0.15
N PRO A 64 -5.74 -8.55 1.43
CA PRO A 64 -7.15 -8.57 1.77
C PRO A 64 -7.89 -7.35 1.20
N THR A 65 -9.21 -7.49 1.07
CA THR A 65 -10.08 -6.37 0.70
C THR A 65 -10.12 -5.32 1.81
N ALA A 66 -10.10 -4.04 1.43
CA ALA A 66 -10.09 -2.92 2.37
C ALA A 66 -11.45 -2.61 3.04
N ASP A 67 -12.53 -3.30 2.65
CA ASP A 67 -13.91 -2.95 3.05
C ASP A 67 -14.16 -2.99 4.56
N ASN A 68 -13.49 -3.90 5.29
CA ASN A 68 -13.65 -4.02 6.74
C ASN A 68 -12.36 -4.44 7.47
N LEU A 69 -11.35 -3.59 7.43
CA LEU A 69 -10.08 -3.81 8.15
C LEU A 69 -10.27 -3.92 9.68
N LYS A 70 -11.30 -3.29 10.24
CA LYS A 70 -11.57 -3.31 11.69
C LYS A 70 -12.10 -4.68 12.15
N GLY A 71 -13.00 -5.28 11.37
CA GLY A 71 -13.65 -6.56 11.66
C GLY A 71 -12.92 -7.79 11.13
N ALA A 72 -11.74 -7.61 10.53
CA ALA A 72 -10.92 -8.71 10.03
C ALA A 72 -10.59 -9.75 11.11
N LYS A 73 -10.28 -10.98 10.70
CA LYS A 73 -9.88 -12.07 11.62
C LYS A 73 -8.38 -12.21 11.75
N TRP A 74 -7.61 -11.79 10.74
CA TRP A 74 -6.15 -11.76 10.80
C TRP A 74 -5.64 -10.75 11.83
N ARG A 75 -4.43 -11.00 12.33
CA ARG A 75 -3.62 -10.06 13.11
C ARG A 75 -2.77 -9.19 12.19
N LEU A 76 -2.16 -9.79 11.16
CA LEU A 76 -1.31 -9.08 10.21
C LEU A 76 -1.90 -9.19 8.80
N ALA A 77 -1.92 -8.08 8.07
CA ALA A 77 -2.13 -8.10 6.64
C ALA A 77 -1.02 -7.35 5.94
N VAL A 78 -0.61 -7.84 4.78
CA VAL A 78 0.31 -7.13 3.89
C VAL A 78 -0.38 -6.80 2.58
N ASP A 79 0.14 -5.79 1.90
CA ASP A 79 -0.20 -5.51 0.51
C ASP A 79 -1.67 -5.12 0.23
N ILE A 80 -2.26 -4.28 1.09
CA ILE A 80 -3.67 -3.91 1.00
C ILE A 80 -3.87 -2.78 -0.01
N ALA A 81 -4.64 -3.03 -1.06
CA ALA A 81 -5.09 -1.98 -1.97
C ALA A 81 -6.32 -1.25 -1.39
N VAL A 82 -6.21 0.06 -1.22
CA VAL A 82 -7.26 0.92 -0.70
C VAL A 82 -7.62 1.97 -1.74
N THR A 83 -8.91 2.11 -2.03
CA THR A 83 -9.42 3.20 -2.88
C THR A 83 -10.22 4.17 -2.03
N GLY A 84 -9.84 5.45 -2.04
CA GLY A 84 -10.55 6.50 -1.31
C GLY A 84 -11.94 6.75 -1.90
N ALA A 85 -12.92 7.05 -1.02
CA ALA A 85 -14.31 7.34 -1.39
C ALA A 85 -14.51 8.76 -1.99
N THR A 86 -13.44 9.41 -2.43
CA THR A 86 -13.50 10.76 -3.00
C THR A 86 -14.01 10.75 -4.44
N ALA A 87 -14.42 11.92 -4.95
CA ALA A 87 -14.87 12.09 -6.35
C ALA A 87 -13.87 11.56 -7.41
N PHE A 88 -12.60 11.45 -7.03
CA PHE A 88 -11.58 10.73 -7.77
C PHE A 88 -11.23 9.46 -7.00
N ALA A 89 -11.24 8.30 -7.67
CA ALA A 89 -10.84 7.02 -7.09
C ALA A 89 -9.32 7.02 -6.84
N ALA A 90 -8.89 7.60 -5.72
CA ALA A 90 -7.50 7.66 -5.33
C ALA A 90 -7.06 6.30 -4.78
N GLU A 91 -6.12 5.67 -5.46
CA GLU A 91 -5.58 4.36 -5.10
C GLU A 91 -4.32 4.53 -4.24
N THR A 92 -4.32 3.88 -3.09
CA THR A 92 -3.19 3.76 -2.18
C THR A 92 -2.96 2.30 -1.85
N ARG A 93 -1.71 1.95 -1.55
CA ARG A 93 -1.31 0.60 -1.17
C ARG A 93 -0.69 0.65 0.22
N LEU A 94 -1.31 -0.02 1.18
CA LEU A 94 -0.76 -0.16 2.53
C LEU A 94 0.14 -1.39 2.54
N HIS A 95 1.44 -1.18 2.81
CA HIS A 95 2.43 -2.26 2.78
C HIS A 95 2.17 -3.31 3.86
N SER A 96 1.83 -2.87 5.07
CA SER A 96 1.45 -3.74 6.18
C SER A 96 0.44 -3.04 7.09
N VAL A 97 -0.44 -3.83 7.69
CA VAL A 97 -1.40 -3.41 8.71
C VAL A 97 -1.43 -4.48 9.78
N GLU A 98 -1.14 -4.08 11.02
CA GLU A 98 -1.28 -4.96 12.19
C GLU A 98 -2.50 -4.53 13.01
N ARG A 99 -3.32 -5.51 13.39
CA ARG A 99 -4.43 -5.34 14.30
C ARG A 99 -3.96 -5.64 15.71
N VAL A 100 -4.01 -4.60 16.54
CA VAL A 100 -3.77 -4.73 17.98
C VAL A 100 -5.10 -5.16 18.62
N PRO A 101 -5.17 -6.33 19.28
CA PRO A 101 -6.35 -6.71 20.04
C PRO A 101 -6.61 -5.64 21.11
N SER A 102 -7.84 -5.14 21.25
CA SER A 102 -8.17 -4.31 22.40
C SER A 102 -8.09 -5.20 23.64
N GLU A 103 -7.20 -4.89 24.58
CA GLU A 103 -7.35 -5.41 25.95
C GLU A 103 -8.76 -5.01 26.39
N GLY A 104 -9.62 -6.01 26.60
CA GLY A 104 -11.01 -5.77 26.96
C GLY A 104 -11.08 -4.82 28.15
N ARG A 105 -11.99 -3.84 28.09
CA ARG A 105 -12.31 -2.95 29.21
C ARG A 105 -12.95 -3.80 30.31
N GLY A 106 -12.14 -4.49 31.11
CA GLY A 106 -12.61 -5.53 32.02
C GLY A 106 -11.56 -6.21 32.89
N LYS A 107 -10.36 -5.64 33.08
CA LYS A 107 -9.58 -6.01 34.28
C LYS A 107 -10.21 -5.28 35.46
N ALA A 108 -10.98 -6.01 36.26
CA ALA A 108 -11.39 -5.54 37.58
C ALA A 108 -10.11 -5.23 38.39
N ALA A 109 -10.12 -4.07 39.05
CA ALA A 109 -9.11 -3.67 40.02
C ALA A 109 -9.12 -4.60 41.24
#